data_AF-A0A517P0D4-F1
#
_entry.id   AF-A0A517P0D4-F1
#
_cell.length_a   1.000
_cell.length_b   1.000
_cell.length_c   1.000
_cell.angle_alpha   90.00
_cell.angle_beta   90.00
_cell.angle_gamma   90.00
#
_symmetry.space_group_name_H-M   'P 1'
#
loop_
_entity.id
_entity.type
_entity.pdbx_description
1 polymer ?
#
loop_
_entity_poly.entity_id
_entity_poly.type
_entity_poly.pdbx_seq_one_letter_code
_entity_poly.pdbx_strand_id
1 'polypeptide(L)'
;MNAEDFQNLYKLLRGSKSAFAVLDARTLFIEKNSIQSLERIEEARESYSQSRSRLMKSSAETQVDAKAPDAAKQIKRIERKQDKVKEILKAFDEMLPKLRKLADRDQAKAKEKPDTESTSSDVSESQQELQNGVYDRPANRDDVTKLFLGRFKEIDGDEQLAWIAKHFGFRPVESEEDIYPDSIYFIKIEDETFLVQTRSADEIQKGVALISIDSNVPMKTYTREAFVRMGSRRRMVLLTTEYKYAESEI
;
A
#
# COMPACT_ATOMS: atom_id res chain seq x y z
N MET A 1 -12.93 -1.78 21.85
CA MET A 1 -12.25 -0.83 20.96
C MET A 1 -13.13 -0.66 19.73
N ASN A 2 -13.35 0.56 19.28
CA ASN A 2 -14.25 0.88 18.17
C ASN A 2 -13.57 1.85 17.18
N ALA A 3 -14.23 2.15 16.06
CA ALA A 3 -13.71 3.08 15.06
C ALA A 3 -13.59 4.54 15.57
N GLU A 4 -14.27 4.88 16.67
CA GLU A 4 -14.18 6.21 17.30
C GLU A 4 -12.88 6.39 18.08
N ASP A 5 -12.32 5.32 18.64
CA ASP A 5 -11.01 5.34 19.30
C ASP A 5 -9.92 5.87 18.34
N PHE A 6 -9.92 5.40 17.09
CA PHE A 6 -9.03 5.91 16.03
C PHE A 6 -9.31 7.38 15.70
N GLN A 7 -10.59 7.78 15.64
CA GLN A 7 -10.97 9.17 15.36
C GLN A 7 -10.51 10.12 16.48
N ASN A 8 -10.57 9.68 17.74
CA ASN A 8 -10.08 10.45 18.88
C ASN A 8 -8.56 10.60 18.83
N LEU A 9 -7.82 9.53 18.52
CA LEU A 9 -6.38 9.59 18.31
C LEU A 9 -6.00 10.50 17.14
N TYR A 10 -6.74 10.44 16.03
CA TYR A 10 -6.56 11.35 14.89
C TYR A 10 -6.73 12.82 15.28
N LYS A 11 -7.76 13.15 16.07
CA LYS A 11 -7.98 14.54 16.54
C LYS A 11 -6.78 15.07 17.33
N LEU A 12 -6.14 14.22 18.15
CA LEU A 12 -4.94 14.60 18.91
C LEU A 12 -3.71 14.80 18.00
N LEU A 13 -3.61 13.99 16.95
CA LEU A 13 -2.51 14.00 15.97
C LEU A 13 -2.69 15.00 14.83
N ARG A 14 -3.83 15.69 14.72
CA ARG A 14 -4.14 16.56 13.59
C ARG A 14 -2.99 17.55 13.31
N GLY A 15 -2.46 17.50 12.09
CA GLY A 15 -1.30 18.28 11.65
C GLY A 15 0.07 17.59 11.81
N SER A 16 0.12 16.37 12.36
CA SER A 16 1.29 15.50 12.27
C SER A 16 1.26 14.66 10.99
N LYS A 17 2.43 14.22 10.52
CA LYS A 17 2.55 13.28 9.39
C LYS A 17 1.95 11.91 9.71
N SER A 18 1.97 11.50 10.98
CA SER A 18 1.42 10.23 11.46
C SER A 18 -0.10 10.20 11.50
N ALA A 19 -0.79 11.33 11.34
CA ALA A 19 -2.25 11.40 11.37
C ALA A 19 -2.91 10.58 10.24
N PHE A 20 -2.30 10.55 9.05
CA PHE A 20 -2.82 9.80 7.90
C PHE A 20 -2.77 8.29 8.15
N ALA A 21 -1.66 7.79 8.71
CA ALA A 21 -1.54 6.36 9.05
C ALA A 21 -2.60 5.91 10.08
N VAL A 22 -3.04 6.80 10.99
CA VAL A 22 -4.15 6.49 11.91
C VAL A 22 -5.50 6.43 11.20
N LEU A 23 -5.72 7.22 10.16
CA LEU A 23 -6.93 7.12 9.33
C LEU A 23 -6.91 5.84 8.48
N ASP A 24 -5.78 5.50 7.88
CA ASP A 24 -5.62 4.25 7.14
C ASP A 24 -5.89 3.05 8.05
N ALA A 25 -5.34 3.07 9.26
CA ALA A 25 -5.60 2.04 10.27
C ALA A 25 -7.09 1.93 10.64
N ARG A 26 -7.81 3.06 10.70
CA ARG A 26 -9.26 3.10 10.95
C ARG A 26 -10.03 2.44 9.81
N THR A 27 -9.69 2.75 8.56
CA THR A 27 -10.31 2.15 7.38
C THR A 27 -10.13 0.63 7.40
N LEU A 28 -8.90 0.17 7.62
CA LEU A 28 -8.57 -1.26 7.74
C LEU A 28 -9.31 -1.94 8.90
N PHE A 29 -9.50 -1.23 10.02
CA PHE A 29 -10.29 -1.74 11.15
C PHE A 29 -11.77 -1.93 10.79
N ILE A 30 -12.36 -0.99 10.05
CA ILE A 30 -13.75 -1.07 9.58
C ILE A 30 -13.93 -2.24 8.60
N GLU A 31 -12.94 -2.46 7.73
CA GLU A 31 -12.86 -3.59 6.80
C GLU A 31 -12.59 -4.94 7.48
N LYS A 32 -12.53 -4.98 8.82
CA LYS A 32 -12.23 -6.17 9.63
C LYS A 32 -10.83 -6.75 9.38
N ASN A 33 -9.90 -5.94 8.87
CA ASN A 33 -8.51 -6.30 8.70
C ASN A 33 -7.69 -5.85 9.92
N SER A 34 -7.91 -6.51 11.06
CA SER A 34 -7.30 -6.15 12.34
C SER A 34 -5.77 -6.24 12.34
N ILE A 35 -5.19 -7.12 11.53
CA ILE A 35 -3.74 -7.32 11.42
C ILE A 35 -3.08 -6.11 10.72
N GLN A 36 -3.57 -5.72 9.55
CA GLN A 36 -3.04 -4.55 8.85
C GLN A 36 -3.35 -3.25 9.61
N SER A 37 -4.52 -3.18 10.27
CA SER A 37 -4.85 -2.05 11.14
C SER A 37 -3.81 -1.90 12.28
N LEU A 38 -3.41 -3.00 12.90
CA LEU A 38 -2.37 -3.01 13.93
C LEU A 38 -1.03 -2.50 13.40
N GLU A 39 -0.58 -3.03 12.26
CA GLU A 39 0.67 -2.62 11.63
C GLU A 39 0.71 -1.11 11.36
N ARG A 40 -0.39 -0.54 10.84
CA ARG A 40 -0.49 0.90 10.59
C ARG A 40 -0.46 1.74 11.87
N ILE A 41 -1.04 1.28 12.97
CA ILE A 41 -0.96 2.00 14.26
C ILE A 41 0.46 1.92 14.83
N GLU A 42 1.15 0.80 14.69
CA GLU A 42 2.54 0.65 15.13
C GLU A 42 3.47 1.58 14.33
N GLU A 43 3.31 1.61 13.00
CA GLU A 43 4.01 2.54 12.10
C GLU A 43 3.74 4.01 12.50
N ALA A 44 2.47 4.35 12.75
CA ALA A 44 2.08 5.70 13.15
C ALA A 44 2.71 6.12 14.49
N ARG A 45 2.74 5.22 15.48
CA ARG A 45 3.36 5.47 16.79
C ARG A 45 4.86 5.67 16.65
N GLU A 46 5.53 4.80 15.90
CA GLU A 46 6.98 4.88 15.72
C GLU A 46 7.37 6.17 14.98
N SER A 47 6.71 6.46 13.87
CA SER A 47 6.92 7.69 13.09
C SER A 47 6.71 8.95 13.94
N TYR A 48 5.66 8.96 14.77
CA TYR A 48 5.40 10.08 15.69
C TYR A 48 6.48 10.23 16.76
N SER A 49 6.87 9.12 17.39
CA SER A 49 7.92 9.09 18.40
C SER A 49 9.26 9.58 17.84
N GLN A 50 9.66 9.08 16.66
CA GLN A 50 10.88 9.50 15.99
C GLN A 50 10.86 11.01 15.66
N SER A 51 9.75 11.52 15.14
CA SER A 51 9.58 12.96 14.82
C SER A 51 9.66 13.86 16.06
N ARG A 52 9.29 13.36 17.24
CA ARG A 52 9.27 14.12 18.51
C ARG A 52 10.42 13.79 19.45
N SER A 53 11.26 12.82 19.10
CA SER A 53 12.40 12.36 19.91
C SER A 53 13.36 13.48 20.31
N ARG A 54 13.64 14.43 19.42
CA ARG A 54 14.50 15.59 19.71
C ARG A 54 13.90 16.49 20.78
N LEU A 55 12.60 16.76 20.70
CA LEU A 55 11.87 17.60 21.66
C LEU A 55 11.82 16.94 23.05
N MET A 56 11.81 15.61 23.10
CA MET A 56 11.73 14.83 24.34
C MET A 56 13.09 14.56 25.00
N LYS A 57 14.21 14.62 24.28
CA LYS A 57 15.56 14.31 24.79
C LYS A 57 16.20 15.45 25.61
N SER A 58 15.89 16.70 25.31
CA SER A 58 16.46 17.86 25.99
C SER A 58 15.47 18.44 27.01
N SER A 59 15.95 18.74 28.24
CA SER A 59 15.09 19.40 29.23
C SER A 59 14.73 20.80 28.76
N ALA A 60 13.52 21.27 29.10
CA ALA A 60 13.05 22.59 28.67
C ALA A 60 13.99 23.72 29.12
N GLU A 61 14.66 23.52 30.26
CA GLU A 61 15.65 24.42 30.85
C GLU A 61 16.99 24.43 30.10
N THR A 62 17.41 23.33 29.45
CA THR A 62 18.65 23.32 28.65
C THR A 62 18.48 23.92 27.27
N GLN A 63 17.24 24.04 26.77
CA GLN A 63 16.95 24.54 25.43
C GLN A 63 16.81 26.07 25.36
N VAL A 64 16.70 26.72 26.51
CA VAL A 64 16.43 28.16 26.62
C VAL A 64 17.58 28.81 27.37
N ASP A 65 18.13 29.90 26.82
CA ASP A 65 19.14 30.68 27.53
C ASP A 65 18.52 31.31 28.80
N ALA A 66 19.04 30.92 29.97
CA ALA A 66 18.58 31.39 31.27
C ALA A 66 18.68 32.91 31.43
N LYS A 67 19.49 33.59 30.59
CA LYS A 67 19.65 35.05 30.60
C LYS A 67 18.67 35.78 29.67
N ALA A 68 17.86 35.06 28.90
CA ALA A 68 16.88 35.68 28.02
C ALA A 68 15.69 36.27 28.82
N PRO A 69 15.22 37.50 28.50
CA PRO A 69 14.13 38.15 29.23
C PRO A 69 12.78 37.40 29.14
N ASP A 70 12.61 36.50 28.16
CA ASP A 70 11.43 35.67 27.98
C ASP A 70 11.66 34.18 28.33
N ALA A 71 12.74 33.84 29.03
CA ALA A 71 13.13 32.45 29.28
C ALA A 71 12.01 31.61 29.93
N ALA A 72 11.34 32.13 30.96
CA ALA A 72 10.23 31.45 31.64
C ALA A 72 9.03 31.16 30.71
N LYS A 73 8.72 32.07 29.77
CA LYS A 73 7.64 31.84 28.80
C LYS A 73 8.02 30.78 27.78
N GLN A 74 9.30 30.73 27.38
CA GLN A 74 9.80 29.73 26.43
C GLN A 74 9.83 28.34 27.06
N ILE A 75 10.30 28.21 28.29
CA ILE A 75 10.27 26.96 29.07
C ILE A 75 8.84 26.41 29.15
N LYS A 76 7.88 27.24 29.58
CA LYS A 76 6.47 26.85 29.67
C LYS A 76 5.85 26.43 28.33
N ARG A 77 6.31 27.00 27.20
CA ARG A 77 5.87 26.58 25.86
C ARG A 77 6.44 25.22 25.48
N ILE A 78 7.70 24.94 25.82
CA ILE A 78 8.35 23.66 25.55
C ILE A 78 7.72 22.55 26.39
N GLU A 79 7.48 22.79 27.68
CA GLU A 79 6.80 21.85 28.59
C GLU A 79 5.41 21.48 28.06
N ARG A 80 4.59 22.47 27.68
CA ARG A 80 3.27 22.22 27.07
C ARG A 80 3.34 21.34 25.83
N LYS A 81 4.38 21.49 25.01
CA LYS A 81 4.58 20.64 23.83
C LYS A 81 5.02 19.23 24.23
N GLN A 82 5.89 19.09 25.22
CA GLN A 82 6.32 17.78 25.75
C GLN A 82 5.14 17.04 26.39
N ASP A 83 4.31 17.72 27.16
CA ASP A 83 3.11 17.13 27.79
C ASP A 83 2.12 16.65 26.74
N LYS A 84 1.88 17.45 25.69
CA LYS A 84 1.03 17.02 24.56
C LYS A 84 1.60 15.80 23.84
N VAL A 85 2.93 15.72 23.68
CA VAL A 85 3.58 14.53 23.09
C VAL A 85 3.38 13.30 23.99
N LYS A 86 3.54 13.44 25.31
CA LYS A 86 3.31 12.35 26.28
C LYS A 86 1.86 11.89 26.26
N GLU A 87 0.91 12.82 26.21
CA GLU A 87 -0.53 12.52 26.11
C GLU A 87 -0.84 11.68 24.87
N ILE A 88 -0.29 12.08 23.71
CA ILE A 88 -0.48 11.35 22.45
C ILE A 88 0.15 9.95 22.51
N LEU A 89 1.38 9.82 23.03
CA LEU A 89 2.04 8.52 23.16
C LEU A 89 1.27 7.60 24.12
N LYS A 90 0.73 8.15 25.21
CA LYS A 90 -0.14 7.41 26.12
C LYS A 90 -1.40 6.92 25.41
N ALA A 91 -2.03 7.73 24.56
CA ALA A 91 -3.18 7.31 23.78
C ALA A 91 -2.85 6.15 22.81
N PHE A 92 -1.66 6.14 22.20
CA PHE A 92 -1.18 4.98 21.43
C PHE A 92 -1.01 3.75 22.31
N ASP A 93 -0.36 3.89 23.48
CA ASP A 93 -0.07 2.78 24.39
C ASP A 93 -1.34 2.17 25.01
N GLU A 94 -2.42 2.94 25.16
CA GLU A 94 -3.74 2.44 25.58
C GLU A 94 -4.48 1.67 24.48
N MET A 95 -4.23 2.02 23.21
CA MET A 95 -4.93 1.46 22.05
C MET A 95 -4.28 0.17 21.53
N LEU A 96 -2.96 0.17 21.40
CA LEU A 96 -2.17 -0.96 20.89
C LEU A 96 -2.48 -2.33 21.53
N PRO A 97 -2.56 -2.47 22.87
CA PRO A 97 -2.84 -3.78 23.47
C PRO A 97 -4.26 -4.28 23.16
N LYS A 98 -5.23 -3.38 22.98
CA LYS A 98 -6.60 -3.75 22.60
C LYS A 98 -6.63 -4.25 21.16
N LEU A 99 -5.90 -3.57 20.27
CA LEU A 99 -5.82 -3.93 18.86
C LEU A 99 -5.03 -5.23 18.63
N ARG A 100 -3.92 -5.44 19.36
CA ARG A 100 -3.19 -6.72 19.35
C ARG A 100 -4.06 -7.91 19.72
N LYS A 101 -4.83 -7.82 20.81
CA LYS A 101 -5.77 -8.88 21.20
C LYS A 101 -6.80 -9.21 20.12
N LEU A 102 -7.26 -8.21 19.36
CA LEU A 102 -8.19 -8.41 18.25
C LEU A 102 -7.49 -9.08 17.06
N ALA A 103 -6.29 -8.61 16.69
CA ALA A 103 -5.49 -9.20 15.64
C ALA A 103 -5.12 -10.66 15.94
N ASP A 104 -4.69 -10.96 17.17
CA ASP A 104 -4.36 -12.32 17.63
C ASP A 104 -5.58 -13.25 17.53
N ARG A 105 -6.76 -12.76 17.92
CA ARG A 105 -8.01 -13.53 17.82
C ARG A 105 -8.39 -13.80 16.37
N ASP A 106 -8.25 -12.82 15.49
CA ASP A 106 -8.57 -12.98 14.08
C ASP A 106 -7.56 -13.91 13.39
N GLN A 107 -6.29 -13.86 13.79
CA GLN A 107 -5.26 -14.80 13.35
C GLN A 107 -5.49 -16.23 13.87
N ALA A 108 -5.94 -16.40 15.10
CA ALA A 108 -6.30 -17.71 15.65
C ALA A 108 -7.50 -18.32 14.91
N LYS A 109 -8.54 -17.52 14.64
CA LYS A 109 -9.69 -17.95 13.83
C LYS A 109 -9.32 -18.33 12.39
N ALA A 110 -8.34 -17.66 11.81
CA ALA A 110 -7.83 -18.01 10.49
C ALA A 110 -7.05 -19.33 10.49
N LYS A 111 -6.39 -19.69 11.61
CA LYS A 111 -5.64 -20.95 11.78
C LYS A 111 -6.51 -22.14 12.18
N GLU A 112 -7.65 -21.91 12.84
CA GLU A 112 -8.61 -22.93 13.27
C GLU A 112 -9.60 -23.38 12.19
N LYS A 113 -9.44 -22.95 10.93
CA LYS A 113 -10.16 -23.55 9.79
C LYS A 113 -9.25 -24.55 9.05
N PRO A 114 -9.12 -25.81 9.51
CA PRO A 114 -8.75 -26.91 8.63
C PRO A 114 -9.99 -27.42 7.87
N ASP A 115 -9.75 -27.85 6.64
CA ASP A 115 -10.73 -28.39 5.69
C ASP A 115 -11.70 -29.42 6.28
N THR A 116 -13.01 -29.23 6.05
CA THR A 116 -13.97 -30.33 5.90
C THR A 116 -15.04 -29.90 4.89
N GLU A 117 -15.12 -30.68 3.81
CA GLU A 117 -15.96 -30.53 2.62
C GLU A 117 -17.48 -30.40 2.86
N SER A 118 -18.12 -29.72 1.90
CA SER A 118 -19.44 -30.01 1.28
C SER A 118 -20.69 -30.06 2.16
N THR A 119 -21.67 -29.18 1.88
CA THR A 119 -22.89 -29.47 1.06
C THR A 119 -23.93 -28.32 1.16
N SER A 120 -24.38 -27.85 -0.02
CA SER A 120 -25.68 -27.22 -0.38
C SER A 120 -26.15 -25.86 0.17
N SER A 121 -26.44 -24.96 -0.79
CA SER A 121 -27.56 -23.99 -0.84
C SER A 121 -27.44 -22.70 0.00
N ASP A 122 -27.72 -21.48 -0.45
CA ASP A 122 -28.12 -20.89 -1.74
C ASP A 122 -28.06 -19.35 -1.58
N VAL A 123 -27.73 -18.64 -2.67
CA VAL A 123 -27.93 -17.21 -3.04
C VAL A 123 -27.15 -16.04 -2.35
N SER A 124 -26.26 -15.45 -3.18
CA SER A 124 -25.81 -14.04 -3.35
C SER A 124 -24.93 -13.38 -2.27
N GLU A 125 -23.79 -12.74 -2.55
CA GLU A 125 -23.36 -11.89 -3.69
C GLU A 125 -21.81 -11.85 -3.66
N SER A 126 -21.09 -12.55 -4.55
CA SER A 126 -20.52 -12.11 -5.84
C SER A 126 -19.35 -11.10 -5.76
N GLN A 127 -18.19 -11.54 -6.31
CA GLN A 127 -16.92 -10.84 -6.63
C GLN A 127 -15.82 -10.95 -5.54
N GLN A 128 -14.65 -11.59 -5.70
CA GLN A 128 -13.92 -12.13 -6.85
C GLN A 128 -13.02 -13.30 -6.37
N GLU A 129 -13.40 -14.53 -6.67
CA GLU A 129 -12.45 -15.62 -6.91
C GLU A 129 -12.31 -15.74 -8.43
N LEU A 130 -11.39 -14.98 -9.01
CA LEU A 130 -10.95 -15.24 -10.37
C LEU A 130 -9.91 -16.35 -10.31
N GLN A 131 -10.41 -17.56 -10.52
CA GLN A 131 -9.84 -18.60 -11.37
C GLN A 131 -8.31 -18.54 -11.53
N ASN A 132 -7.64 -19.50 -10.89
CA ASN A 132 -6.33 -20.00 -11.30
C ASN A 132 -6.43 -20.64 -12.70
N GLY A 133 -6.67 -19.81 -13.71
CA GLY A 133 -6.47 -20.14 -15.11
C GLY A 133 -4.99 -20.24 -15.40
N VAL A 134 -4.66 -21.11 -16.36
CA VAL A 134 -3.32 -21.35 -16.89
C VAL A 134 -2.81 -20.07 -17.59
N TYR A 135 -2.25 -19.12 -16.84
CA TYR A 135 -1.66 -17.88 -17.38
C TYR A 135 -0.15 -18.07 -17.57
N ASP A 136 0.26 -18.51 -18.76
CA ASP A 136 1.60 -19.10 -18.99
C ASP A 136 2.68 -18.15 -19.54
N ARG A 137 2.39 -16.89 -19.90
CA ARG A 137 3.46 -15.95 -20.26
C ARG A 137 3.19 -14.48 -19.91
N PRO A 138 4.23 -13.71 -19.56
CA PRO A 138 4.18 -12.25 -19.52
C PRO A 138 3.67 -11.67 -20.85
N ALA A 139 2.74 -10.72 -20.77
CA ALA A 139 2.28 -9.97 -21.93
C ALA A 139 3.40 -9.05 -22.43
N ASN A 140 3.53 -8.95 -23.75
CA ASN A 140 4.49 -8.08 -24.42
C ASN A 140 3.78 -6.99 -25.25
N ARG A 141 4.56 -6.12 -25.88
CA ARG A 141 4.05 -5.00 -26.68
C ARG A 141 3.10 -5.44 -27.83
N ASP A 142 3.38 -6.58 -28.44
CA ASP A 142 2.63 -7.08 -29.60
C ASP A 142 1.25 -7.61 -29.20
N ASP A 143 1.08 -8.01 -27.94
CA ASP A 143 -0.20 -8.45 -27.37
C ASP A 143 -1.18 -7.27 -27.17
N VAL A 144 -0.68 -6.03 -27.18
CA VAL A 144 -1.48 -4.82 -26.93
C VAL A 144 -1.85 -4.11 -28.22
N THR A 145 -3.08 -4.32 -28.66
CA THR A 145 -3.61 -3.72 -29.89
C THR A 145 -3.85 -2.22 -29.76
N LYS A 146 -3.83 -1.49 -30.90
CA LYS A 146 -4.15 -0.05 -30.94
C LYS A 146 -5.59 0.24 -30.48
N LEU A 147 -6.53 -0.66 -30.79
CA LEU A 147 -7.93 -0.54 -30.35
C LEU A 147 -8.04 -0.64 -28.82
N PHE A 148 -7.30 -1.58 -28.22
CA PHE A 148 -7.24 -1.71 -26.78
C PHE A 148 -6.74 -0.43 -26.11
N LEU A 149 -5.64 0.16 -26.63
CA LEU A 149 -5.08 1.39 -26.10
C LEU A 149 -5.98 2.61 -26.30
N GLY A 150 -6.67 2.68 -27.45
CA GLY A 150 -7.65 3.73 -27.71
C GLY A 150 -8.74 3.72 -26.64
N ARG A 151 -9.33 2.55 -26.39
CA ARG A 151 -10.38 2.41 -25.37
C ARG A 151 -9.85 2.65 -23.95
N PHE A 152 -8.65 2.15 -23.64
CA PHE A 152 -8.02 2.36 -22.33
C PHE A 152 -7.83 3.85 -21.98
N LYS A 153 -7.59 4.72 -22.98
CA LYS A 153 -7.47 6.17 -22.78
C LYS A 153 -8.79 6.90 -22.58
N GLU A 154 -9.91 6.32 -23.00
CA GLU A 154 -11.24 6.93 -22.91
C GLU A 154 -11.92 6.66 -21.56
N ILE A 155 -11.40 5.70 -20.81
CA ILE A 155 -11.97 5.22 -19.54
C ILE A 155 -10.99 5.53 -18.42
N ASP A 156 -11.52 5.75 -17.22
CA ASP A 156 -10.75 6.26 -16.07
C ASP A 156 -10.88 5.32 -14.86
N GLY A 157 -9.87 5.35 -13.98
CA GLY A 157 -9.94 4.73 -12.66
C GLY A 157 -10.24 3.23 -12.70
N ASP A 158 -11.32 2.81 -12.03
CA ASP A 158 -11.66 1.39 -11.87
C ASP A 158 -12.12 0.74 -13.18
N GLU A 159 -12.65 1.51 -14.14
CA GLU A 159 -13.05 1.01 -15.46
C GLU A 159 -11.84 0.55 -16.28
N GLN A 160 -10.69 1.21 -16.13
CA GLN A 160 -9.45 0.78 -16.77
C GLN A 160 -9.01 -0.59 -16.29
N LEU A 161 -9.10 -0.84 -14.97
CA LEU A 161 -8.72 -2.13 -14.40
C LEU A 161 -9.66 -3.24 -14.90
N ALA A 162 -10.97 -2.98 -14.93
CA ALA A 162 -11.95 -3.91 -15.47
C ALA A 162 -11.71 -4.20 -16.97
N TRP A 163 -11.33 -3.18 -17.73
CA TRP A 163 -10.99 -3.33 -19.15
C TRP A 163 -9.74 -4.19 -19.37
N ILE A 164 -8.70 -4.00 -18.56
CA ILE A 164 -7.50 -4.85 -18.59
C ILE A 164 -7.86 -6.29 -18.22
N ALA A 165 -8.62 -6.48 -17.13
CA ALA A 165 -9.02 -7.80 -16.64
C ALA A 165 -9.78 -8.64 -17.67
N LYS A 166 -10.47 -7.99 -18.61
CA LYS A 166 -11.18 -8.66 -19.71
C LYS A 166 -10.24 -9.22 -20.79
N HIS A 167 -9.03 -8.68 -20.92
CA HIS A 167 -8.10 -9.00 -22.01
C HIS A 167 -6.82 -9.69 -21.54
N PHE A 168 -6.43 -9.48 -20.29
CA PHE A 168 -5.19 -9.94 -19.70
C PHE A 168 -5.43 -10.54 -18.32
N GLY A 169 -4.59 -11.51 -17.96
CA GLY A 169 -4.44 -11.96 -16.58
C GLY A 169 -3.54 -11.02 -15.78
N PHE A 170 -3.56 -11.18 -14.46
CA PHE A 170 -2.70 -10.42 -13.55
C PHE A 170 -1.83 -11.35 -12.73
N ARG A 171 -0.57 -10.96 -12.56
CA ARG A 171 0.35 -11.59 -11.61
C ARG A 171 0.98 -10.52 -10.71
N PRO A 172 0.98 -10.70 -9.38
CA PRO A 172 1.67 -9.77 -8.48
C PRO A 172 3.18 -9.81 -8.71
N VAL A 173 3.84 -8.69 -8.46
CA VAL A 173 5.31 -8.57 -8.49
C VAL A 173 5.80 -8.65 -7.05
N GLU A 174 6.22 -9.84 -6.62
CA GLU A 174 6.59 -10.10 -5.22
C GLU A 174 8.11 -10.18 -5.03
N SER A 175 8.84 -10.50 -6.10
CA SER A 175 10.28 -10.69 -6.11
C SER A 175 10.94 -10.05 -7.33
N GLU A 176 12.27 -9.99 -7.33
CA GLU A 176 13.02 -9.54 -8.51
C GLU A 176 12.91 -10.52 -9.68
N GLU A 177 12.52 -11.76 -9.44
CA GLU A 177 12.33 -12.81 -10.46
C GLU A 177 11.05 -12.58 -11.28
N ASP A 178 10.10 -11.79 -10.74
CA ASP A 178 8.87 -11.39 -11.43
C ASP A 178 9.10 -10.16 -12.35
N ILE A 179 10.35 -9.72 -12.49
CA ILE A 179 10.74 -8.60 -13.37
C ILE A 179 11.25 -9.18 -14.70
N TYR A 180 10.36 -9.20 -15.68
CA TYR A 180 10.65 -9.71 -17.01
C TYR A 180 11.04 -8.56 -17.95
N PRO A 181 12.03 -8.76 -18.84
CA PRO A 181 12.35 -7.80 -19.88
C PRO A 181 11.21 -7.72 -20.92
N ASP A 182 11.04 -6.55 -21.53
CA ASP A 182 10.08 -6.27 -22.61
C ASP A 182 8.62 -6.63 -22.31
N SER A 183 8.31 -6.78 -21.02
CA SER A 183 7.00 -7.21 -20.52
C SER A 183 6.17 -6.02 -20.07
N ILE A 184 4.85 -6.20 -20.06
CA ILE A 184 3.89 -5.15 -19.77
C ILE A 184 3.45 -5.19 -18.32
N TYR A 185 3.52 -4.02 -17.69
CA TYR A 185 3.04 -3.80 -16.33
C TYR A 185 1.97 -2.72 -16.35
N PHE A 186 0.95 -2.91 -15.53
CA PHE A 186 0.02 -1.86 -15.15
C PHE A 186 0.51 -1.23 -13.86
N ILE A 187 0.69 0.10 -13.84
CA ILE A 187 1.19 0.86 -12.68
C ILE A 187 0.22 1.98 -12.33
N LYS A 188 -0.06 2.15 -11.05
CA LYS A 188 -0.80 3.29 -10.48
C LYS A 188 0.13 4.23 -9.71
N ILE A 189 0.37 5.40 -10.28
CA ILE A 189 1.18 6.47 -9.68
C ILE A 189 0.26 7.61 -9.25
N GLU A 190 0.06 7.78 -7.94
CA GLU A 190 -0.86 8.79 -7.40
C GLU A 190 -2.27 8.51 -7.92
N ASP A 191 -2.86 9.44 -8.67
CA ASP A 191 -4.19 9.31 -9.28
C ASP A 191 -4.13 8.91 -10.76
N GLU A 192 -2.93 8.70 -11.31
CA GLU A 192 -2.70 8.35 -12.71
C GLU A 192 -2.32 6.87 -12.85
N THR A 193 -2.74 6.30 -13.98
CA THR A 193 -2.51 4.90 -14.33
C THR A 193 -1.76 4.82 -15.65
N PHE A 194 -0.85 3.86 -15.74
CA PHE A 194 0.01 3.70 -16.89
C PHE A 194 0.13 2.23 -17.27
N LEU A 195 0.15 2.00 -18.57
CA LEU A 195 0.65 0.76 -19.15
C LEU A 195 2.09 1.00 -19.58
N VAL A 196 3.02 0.27 -18.97
CA VAL A 196 4.44 0.45 -19.21
C VAL A 196 5.07 -0.84 -19.69
N GLN A 197 6.02 -0.72 -20.61
CA GLN A 197 6.89 -1.79 -21.01
C GLN A 197 8.21 -1.62 -20.25
N THR A 198 8.69 -2.71 -19.64
CA THR A 198 10.05 -2.74 -19.09
C THR A 198 11.07 -2.85 -20.20
N ARG A 199 12.17 -2.11 -20.11
CA ARG A 199 13.40 -2.44 -20.82
C ARG A 199 14.42 -2.89 -19.80
N SER A 200 15.14 -3.96 -20.13
CA SER A 200 16.31 -4.35 -19.35
C SER A 200 17.29 -3.17 -19.36
N ALA A 201 17.47 -2.51 -18.21
CA ALA A 201 18.58 -1.58 -18.07
C ALA A 201 19.84 -2.41 -17.83
N ASP A 202 20.96 -1.99 -18.41
CA ASP A 202 22.26 -2.65 -18.34
C ASP A 202 22.52 -3.28 -16.95
N GLU A 203 23.12 -4.48 -16.91
CA GLU A 203 23.52 -5.18 -15.67
C GLU A 203 24.30 -4.27 -14.70
N ILE A 204 24.95 -3.25 -15.25
CA ILE A 204 25.75 -2.24 -14.55
C ILE A 204 24.87 -1.31 -13.70
N GLN A 205 23.65 -0.97 -14.14
CA GLN A 205 22.81 0.04 -13.49
C GLN A 205 21.77 -0.51 -12.51
N LYS A 206 21.56 -1.85 -12.42
CA LYS A 206 20.56 -2.50 -11.53
C LYS A 206 19.16 -1.84 -11.57
N GLY A 207 18.85 -1.17 -12.67
CA GLY A 207 17.64 -0.39 -12.87
C GLY A 207 16.64 -1.15 -13.74
N VAL A 208 15.39 -0.69 -13.69
CA VAL A 208 14.32 -1.10 -14.60
C VAL A 208 13.86 0.17 -15.30
N ALA A 209 14.21 0.29 -16.57
CA ALA A 209 13.74 1.39 -17.41
C ALA A 209 12.31 1.10 -17.86
N LEU A 210 11.45 2.11 -17.81
CA LEU A 210 10.05 1.97 -18.17
C LEU A 210 9.75 2.86 -19.37
N ILE A 211 8.95 2.37 -20.30
CA ILE A 211 8.46 3.14 -21.45
C ILE A 211 6.95 3.07 -21.42
N SER A 212 6.28 4.23 -21.46
CA SER A 212 4.84 4.27 -21.60
C SER A 212 4.45 3.69 -22.96
N ILE A 213 3.57 2.71 -22.95
CA ILE A 213 3.13 1.99 -24.15
C ILE A 213 2.28 2.89 -25.04
N ASP A 214 1.63 3.86 -24.44
CA ASP A 214 0.63 4.68 -25.10
C ASP A 214 1.23 5.93 -25.76
N SER A 215 2.34 6.45 -25.23
CA SER A 215 3.05 7.63 -25.74
C SER A 215 4.43 7.29 -26.32
N ASN A 216 4.94 6.09 -26.05
CA ASN A 216 6.32 5.68 -26.34
C ASN A 216 7.37 6.60 -25.70
N VAL A 217 7.03 7.27 -24.59
CA VAL A 217 7.91 8.17 -23.85
C VAL A 217 8.62 7.38 -22.74
N PRO A 218 9.95 7.52 -22.59
CA PRO A 218 10.67 6.93 -21.48
C PRO A 218 10.22 7.59 -20.16
N MET A 219 9.89 6.74 -19.20
CA MET A 219 9.54 7.14 -17.84
C MET A 219 10.74 7.04 -16.91
N LYS A 220 10.53 7.43 -15.65
CA LYS A 220 11.55 7.31 -14.60
C LYS A 220 12.05 5.87 -14.46
N THR A 221 13.37 5.70 -14.42
CA THR A 221 14.00 4.42 -14.08
C THR A 221 13.88 4.16 -12.59
N TYR A 222 13.49 2.94 -12.22
CA TYR A 222 13.40 2.49 -10.83
C TYR A 222 14.50 1.48 -10.52
N THR A 223 14.96 1.42 -9.28
CA THR A 223 15.76 0.28 -8.83
C THR A 223 14.89 -0.97 -8.77
N ARG A 224 15.46 -2.16 -8.92
CA ARG A 224 14.71 -3.44 -8.79
C ARG A 224 13.96 -3.54 -7.46
N GLU A 225 14.61 -3.20 -6.35
CA GLU A 225 13.97 -3.15 -5.03
C GLU A 225 12.78 -2.18 -4.97
N ALA A 226 12.89 -1.01 -5.60
CA ALA A 226 11.78 -0.05 -5.65
C ALA A 226 10.64 -0.59 -6.52
N PHE A 227 10.97 -1.31 -7.60
CA PHE A 227 10.01 -1.97 -8.47
C PHE A 227 9.21 -3.03 -7.70
N VAL A 228 9.88 -3.95 -7.02
CA VAL A 228 9.22 -4.96 -6.15
C VAL A 228 8.36 -4.29 -5.07
N ARG A 229 8.84 -3.20 -4.47
CA ARG A 229 8.08 -2.44 -3.47
C ARG A 229 6.81 -1.80 -4.03
N MET A 230 6.78 -1.45 -5.32
CA MET A 230 5.54 -0.99 -5.96
C MET A 230 4.55 -2.15 -6.11
N GLY A 231 5.03 -3.34 -6.46
CA GLY A 231 4.23 -4.56 -6.53
C GLY A 231 3.61 -4.94 -5.18
N SER A 232 4.42 -5.00 -4.12
CA SER A 232 3.95 -5.37 -2.78
C SER A 232 2.93 -4.37 -2.20
N ARG A 233 2.96 -3.11 -2.64
CA ARG A 233 1.97 -2.08 -2.29
C ARG A 233 0.71 -2.11 -3.16
N ARG A 234 0.55 -3.12 -4.02
CA ARG A 234 -0.55 -3.25 -5.00
C ARG A 234 -0.68 -2.03 -5.92
N ARG A 235 0.43 -1.34 -6.17
CA ARG A 235 0.51 -0.21 -7.11
C ARG A 235 1.01 -0.64 -8.49
N MET A 236 1.34 -1.92 -8.64
CA MET A 236 1.85 -2.47 -9.88
C MET A 236 1.52 -3.95 -9.98
N VAL A 237 1.15 -4.39 -11.17
CA VAL A 237 0.91 -5.80 -11.51
C VAL A 237 1.50 -6.11 -12.89
N LEU A 238 2.02 -7.32 -13.05
CA LEU A 238 2.42 -7.85 -14.34
C LEU A 238 1.18 -8.30 -15.09
N LEU A 239 1.09 -7.94 -16.37
CA LEU A 239 0.04 -8.46 -17.25
C LEU A 239 0.50 -9.77 -17.87
N THR A 240 -0.40 -10.75 -17.94
CA THR A 240 -0.16 -12.06 -18.55
C THR A 240 -1.16 -12.31 -19.66
N THR A 241 -0.76 -13.08 -20.68
CA THR A 241 -1.67 -13.55 -21.73
C THR A 241 -2.05 -14.99 -21.47
N GLU A 242 -3.29 -15.35 -21.78
CA GLU A 242 -3.69 -16.75 -21.83
C GLU A 242 -3.04 -17.46 -23.02
N TYR A 243 -2.51 -18.66 -22.77
CA TYR A 243 -2.24 -19.61 -23.85
C TYR A 243 -3.60 -20.10 -24.33
N LYS A 244 -4.19 -19.44 -25.32
CA LYS A 244 -5.27 -20.07 -26.07
C LYS A 244 -4.63 -21.30 -26.72
N TYR A 245 -4.94 -22.49 -26.21
CA TYR A 245 -4.83 -23.69 -27.02
C TYR A 245 -5.53 -23.33 -28.32
N ALA A 246 -4.78 -23.25 -29.41
CA ALA A 246 -5.38 -23.21 -30.72
C ALA A 246 -6.18 -24.52 -30.78
N GLU A 247 -7.49 -24.42 -30.60
CA GLU A 247 -8.38 -25.44 -31.13
C GLU A 247 -8.06 -25.47 -32.61
N SER A 248 -7.20 -26.42 -32.98
CA SER A 248 -6.98 -26.83 -34.34
C SER A 248 -8.35 -27.23 -34.88
N GLU A 249 -8.96 -26.30 -35.63
CA GLU A 249 -10.07 -26.63 -36.52
C GLU A 249 -9.59 -27.79 -37.41
N ILE A 250 -10.20 -28.96 -37.17
CA ILE A 250 -10.23 -30.11 -38.08
C ILE A 250 -11.39 -29.89 -39.04
#